data_AF-A0A917VCP5-F1
#
_entry.id   AF-A0A917VCP5-F1
#
_cell.length_a   1.000
_cell.length_b   1.000
_cell.length_c   1.000
_cell.angle_alpha   90.00
_cell.angle_beta   90.00
_cell.angle_gamma   90.00
#
_symmetry.space_group_name_H-M   'P 1'
#
loop_
_entity.id
_entity.type
_entity.pdbx_description
1 polymer ?
#
loop_
_entity_poly.entity_id
_entity_poly.type
_entity_poly.pdbx_seq_one_letter_code
_entity_poly.pdbx_strand_id
1 'polypeptide(L)'
;MENFDIDAASGIDRPLLDDLATCRYLETAINVLLIGTPGTGKTHLATGLARAAAHAGYRTYFITAANLAARCHRAAIEGRWATTMRYYAGPTLLVIDELGYLPLPAEAASALFQVVSQRYLKTSIVITTNRGVGKAHMFARICA
;
A
#
# COMPACT_ATOMS: atom_id res chain seq x y z
N MET A 1 20.91 -7.93 -5.24
CA MET A 1 19.61 -7.86 -5.94
C MET A 1 18.99 -9.26 -5.97
N GLU A 2 18.68 -9.83 -4.82
CA GLU A 2 18.05 -11.15 -4.71
C GLU A 2 16.82 -10.96 -3.81
N ASN A 3 15.64 -11.38 -4.29
CA ASN A 3 14.31 -11.36 -3.64
C ASN A 3 13.23 -10.46 -4.26
N PHE A 4 13.41 -9.93 -5.46
CA PHE A 4 12.24 -9.55 -6.26
C PHE A 4 11.85 -10.77 -7.08
N ASP A 5 11.01 -11.64 -6.53
CA ASP A 5 10.53 -12.83 -7.23
C ASP A 5 9.49 -12.39 -8.28
N ILE A 6 10.02 -11.95 -9.42
CA ILE A 6 9.24 -11.47 -10.58
C ILE A 6 8.30 -12.56 -11.08
N ASP A 7 8.66 -13.83 -10.90
CA ASP A 7 7.87 -14.96 -11.37
C ASP A 7 6.63 -15.20 -10.50
N ALA A 8 6.60 -14.65 -9.27
CA ALA A 8 5.40 -14.66 -8.42
C ALA A 8 4.32 -13.66 -8.86
N ALA A 9 4.64 -12.69 -9.73
CA ALA A 9 3.74 -11.63 -10.18
C ALA A 9 3.07 -11.97 -11.53
N SER A 10 2.32 -13.08 -11.56
CA SER A 10 1.60 -13.49 -12.78
C SER A 10 0.58 -12.43 -13.21
N GLY A 11 0.82 -11.83 -14.39
CA GLY A 11 -0.09 -10.86 -15.02
C GLY A 11 0.30 -9.38 -14.91
N ILE A 12 1.49 -9.03 -14.39
CA ILE A 12 2.06 -7.68 -14.54
C ILE A 12 3.14 -7.69 -15.63
N ASP A 13 3.15 -6.65 -16.45
CA ASP A 13 4.20 -6.40 -17.44
C ASP A 13 5.57 -6.23 -16.75
N ARG A 14 6.55 -7.05 -17.14
CA ARG A 14 7.94 -6.99 -16.63
C ARG A 14 8.54 -5.56 -16.63
N PRO A 15 8.40 -4.75 -17.70
CA PRO A 15 8.91 -3.38 -17.70
C PRO A 15 8.36 -2.51 -16.56
N LEU A 16 7.10 -2.72 -16.18
CA LEU A 16 6.50 -1.98 -15.06
C LEU A 16 7.07 -2.45 -13.72
N LEU A 17 7.31 -3.75 -13.55
CA LEU A 17 7.97 -4.28 -12.36
C LEU A 17 9.40 -3.74 -12.22
N ASP A 18 10.15 -3.72 -13.32
CA ASP A 18 11.51 -3.20 -13.37
C ASP A 18 11.53 -1.70 -13.01
N ASP A 19 10.59 -0.91 -13.53
CA ASP A 19 10.49 0.51 -13.16
C ASP A 19 10.11 0.70 -11.69
N LEU A 20 9.13 -0.04 -11.18
CA LEU A 20 8.74 0.02 -9.77
C LEU A 20 9.91 -0.40 -8.85
N ALA A 21 10.73 -1.36 -9.26
CA ALA A 21 11.91 -1.79 -8.52
C ALA A 21 12.98 -0.69 -8.38
N THR A 22 13.00 0.29 -9.29
CA THR A 22 13.90 1.46 -9.17
C THR A 22 13.52 2.41 -8.04
N CYS A 23 12.32 2.28 -7.46
CA CYS A 23 11.77 3.18 -6.45
C CYS A 23 11.55 4.64 -6.90
N ARG A 24 11.74 4.98 -8.19
CA ARG A 24 11.53 6.35 -8.72
C ARG A 24 10.11 6.87 -8.48
N TYR A 25 9.11 5.98 -8.45
CA TYR A 25 7.73 6.33 -8.16
C TYR A 25 7.56 6.98 -6.76
N LEU A 26 8.48 6.74 -5.82
CA LEU A 26 8.47 7.37 -4.50
C LEU A 26 8.84 8.85 -4.56
N GLU A 27 9.71 9.24 -5.50
CA GLU A 27 10.17 10.63 -5.68
C GLU A 27 9.07 11.52 -6.26
N THR A 28 8.19 10.93 -7.06
CA THR A 28 7.04 11.61 -7.67
C THR A 28 5.74 11.38 -6.92
N ALA A 29 5.79 10.82 -5.70
CA ALA A 29 4.63 10.52 -4.84
C ALA A 29 3.53 9.70 -5.54
N ILE A 30 3.91 8.83 -6.48
CA ILE A 30 2.99 7.96 -7.21
C ILE A 30 2.51 6.83 -6.29
N ASN A 31 1.21 6.57 -6.28
CA ASN A 31 0.63 5.44 -5.56
C ASN A 31 0.53 4.21 -6.45
N VAL A 32 0.69 3.03 -5.87
CA VAL A 32 0.60 1.74 -6.57
C VAL A 32 -0.57 0.95 -5.99
N LEU A 33 -1.52 0.58 -6.84
CA LEU A 33 -2.65 -0.27 -6.45
C LEU A 33 -2.53 -1.64 -7.11
N LEU A 34 -2.38 -2.69 -6.31
CA LEU A 34 -2.31 -4.08 -6.75
C LEU A 34 -3.66 -4.75 -6.55
N ILE A 35 -4.33 -5.09 -7.66
CA ILE A 35 -5.66 -5.72 -7.68
C ILE A 35 -5.55 -7.11 -8.29
N GLY A 36 -6.26 -8.10 -7.73
CA GLY A 36 -6.33 -9.44 -8.32
C GLY A 36 -6.89 -10.47 -7.36
N THR A 37 -7.21 -11.65 -7.88
CA THR A 37 -7.75 -12.77 -7.09
C THR A 37 -6.79 -13.20 -5.97
N PRO A 38 -7.29 -13.80 -4.87
CA PRO A 38 -6.41 -14.38 -3.85
C PRO A 38 -5.40 -15.37 -4.46
N GLY A 39 -4.18 -15.41 -3.92
CA GLY A 39 -3.12 -16.31 -4.40
C GLY A 39 -2.27 -15.80 -5.58
N THR A 40 -2.52 -14.60 -6.11
CA THR A 40 -1.75 -14.04 -7.25
C THR A 40 -0.44 -13.33 -6.88
N GLY A 41 0.01 -13.41 -5.62
CA GLY A 41 1.30 -12.80 -5.23
C GLY A 41 1.27 -11.30 -4.91
N LYS A 42 0.11 -10.64 -4.81
CA LYS A 42 0.02 -9.18 -4.50
C LYS A 42 0.78 -8.77 -3.23
N THR A 43 0.58 -9.50 -2.13
CA THR A 43 1.26 -9.25 -0.86
C THR A 43 2.77 -9.50 -0.98
N HIS A 44 3.16 -10.51 -1.76
CA HIS A 44 4.57 -10.80 -2.04
C HIS A 44 5.22 -9.63 -2.80
N LEU A 45 4.57 -9.14 -3.85
CA LEU A 45 5.04 -7.99 -4.62
C LEU A 45 5.09 -6.71 -3.78
N ALA A 46 4.05 -6.42 -3.00
CA ALA A 46 4.04 -5.26 -2.10
C ALA A 46 5.17 -5.33 -1.06
N THR A 47 5.47 -6.53 -0.57
CA THR A 47 6.60 -6.78 0.33
C THR A 47 7.94 -6.58 -0.40
N GLY A 48 8.06 -7.05 -1.64
CA GLY A 48 9.24 -6.83 -2.47
C GLY A 48 9.52 -5.34 -2.71
N LEU A 49 8.50 -4.56 -3.03
CA LEU A 49 8.59 -3.09 -3.18
C LEU A 49 8.98 -2.42 -1.86
N ALA A 50 8.39 -2.84 -0.73
CA ALA A 50 8.74 -2.31 0.58
C ALA A 50 10.21 -2.58 0.94
N ARG A 51 10.71 -3.77 0.62
CA ARG A 51 12.11 -4.15 0.83
C ARG A 51 13.03 -3.34 -0.06
N ALA A 52 12.71 -3.21 -1.35
CA ALA A 52 13.49 -2.38 -2.28
C ALA A 52 13.60 -0.93 -1.79
N ALA A 53 12.48 -0.33 -1.37
CA ALA A 53 12.44 1.01 -0.82
C ALA A 53 13.30 1.13 0.46
N ALA A 54 13.18 0.17 1.39
CA ALA A 54 13.98 0.16 2.61
C ALA A 54 15.49 0.02 2.32
N HIS A 55 15.88 -0.84 1.37
CA HIS A 55 17.27 -0.98 0.93
C HIS A 55 17.81 0.29 0.27
N ALA A 56 16.97 1.05 -0.42
CA ALA A 56 17.32 2.36 -0.97
C ALA A 56 17.35 3.48 0.09
N GLY A 57 17.11 3.18 1.37
CA GLY A 57 17.16 4.14 2.48
C GLY A 57 15.85 4.89 2.73
N TYR A 58 14.77 4.54 2.04
CA TYR A 58 13.47 5.15 2.27
C TYR A 58 12.81 4.62 3.55
N ARG A 59 12.20 5.53 4.32
CA ARG A 59 11.39 5.15 5.47
C ARG A 59 10.13 4.45 4.97
N THR A 60 9.99 3.18 5.32
CA THR A 60 8.90 2.32 4.85
C THR A 60 8.12 1.76 6.03
N TYR A 61 6.80 1.65 5.89
CA TYR A 61 5.94 1.00 6.88
C TYR A 61 4.94 0.07 6.20
N PHE A 62 4.75 -1.12 6.75
CA PHE A 62 3.82 -2.13 6.24
C PHE A 62 2.74 -2.43 7.29
N ILE A 63 1.48 -2.42 6.87
CA ILE A 63 0.34 -2.72 7.75
C ILE A 63 -0.83 -3.30 6.95
N THR A 64 -1.63 -4.16 7.56
CA THR A 64 -2.91 -4.60 6.97
C THR A 64 -3.98 -3.53 7.18
N ALA A 65 -4.95 -3.42 6.26
CA ALA A 65 -6.07 -2.50 6.39
C ALA A 65 -6.84 -2.70 7.71
N ALA A 66 -7.01 -3.95 8.15
CA ALA A 66 -7.65 -4.30 9.42
C ALA A 66 -6.87 -3.77 10.64
N ASN A 67 -5.55 -3.94 10.66
CA ASN A 67 -4.72 -3.44 11.76
C ASN A 67 -4.64 -1.92 11.78
N LEU A 68 -4.62 -1.27 10.61
CA LEU A 68 -4.69 0.18 10.49
C LEU A 68 -6.00 0.68 11.11
N ALA A 69 -7.12 0.09 10.72
CA ALA A 69 -8.45 0.42 11.27
C ALA A 69 -8.51 0.25 12.80
N ALA A 70 -8.04 -0.89 13.32
CA ALA A 70 -8.03 -1.16 14.75
C ALA A 70 -7.18 -0.15 15.53
N ARG A 71 -6.01 0.23 15.01
CA ARG A 71 -5.14 1.25 15.62
C ARG A 71 -5.76 2.63 15.58
N CYS A 72 -6.42 2.99 14.49
CA CYS A 72 -7.14 4.26 14.37
C CYS A 72 -8.32 4.32 15.35
N HIS A 73 -9.11 3.26 15.46
CA HIS A 73 -10.21 3.18 16.42
C HIS A 73 -9.73 3.37 17.87
N ARG A 74 -8.66 2.65 18.26
CA ARG A 74 -8.04 2.81 19.58
C ARG A 74 -7.53 4.24 19.81
N ALA A 75 -6.87 4.83 18.81
CA ALA A 75 -6.35 6.19 18.91
C ALA A 75 -7.47 7.24 19.05
N ALA A 76 -8.65 7.00 18.47
CA ALA A 76 -9.81 7.87 18.67
C ALA A 76 -10.31 7.82 20.13
N ILE A 77 -10.42 6.62 20.70
CA ILE A 77 -10.86 6.43 22.10
C ILE A 77 -9.86 7.05 23.09
N GLU A 78 -8.57 6.89 22.84
CA GLU A 78 -7.51 7.35 23.75
C GLU A 78 -7.10 8.81 23.51
N GLY A 79 -7.76 9.54 22.61
CA GLY A 79 -7.41 10.94 22.29
C GLY A 79 -6.05 11.10 21.58
N ARG A 80 -5.50 10.03 21.00
CA ARG A 80 -4.20 10.01 20.30
C ARG A 80 -4.31 10.08 18.78
N TRP A 81 -5.48 10.43 18.25
CA TRP A 81 -5.79 10.45 16.81
C TRP A 81 -4.74 11.21 15.99
N ALA A 82 -4.47 12.47 16.36
CA ALA A 82 -3.53 13.32 15.63
C ALA A 82 -2.12 12.72 15.56
N THR A 83 -1.65 12.11 16.66
CA THR A 83 -0.34 11.44 16.72
C THR A 83 -0.30 10.22 15.81
N THR A 84 -1.35 9.40 15.82
CA THR A 84 -1.47 8.22 14.94
C THR A 84 -1.51 8.60 13.47
N MET A 85 -2.21 9.69 13.11
CA MET A 85 -2.22 10.19 11.73
C MET A 85 -0.83 10.65 11.28
N ARG A 86 -0.12 11.44 12.11
CA ARG A 86 1.27 11.83 11.82
C ARG A 86 2.20 10.63 11.66
N TYR A 87 1.99 9.58 12.47
CA TYR A 87 2.75 8.34 12.35
C TYR A 87 2.57 7.69 10.97
N TYR A 88 1.34 7.58 10.47
CA TYR A 88 1.08 7.01 9.13
C TYR A 88 1.44 7.95 7.98
N ALA A 89 1.51 9.26 8.20
CA ALA A 89 1.98 10.23 7.21
C ALA A 89 3.52 10.27 7.07
N GLY A 90 4.26 9.86 8.11
CA GLY A 90 5.72 10.01 8.18
C GLY A 90 6.58 9.14 7.23
N PRO A 91 6.23 7.88 6.93
CA PRO A 91 7.00 7.05 5.99
C PRO A 91 6.94 7.60 4.57
N THR A 92 8.03 7.50 3.80
CA THR A 92 8.03 7.77 2.35
C THR A 92 7.16 6.76 1.62
N LEU A 93 7.20 5.49 2.04
CA LEU A 93 6.35 4.44 1.54
C LEU A 93 5.48 3.85 2.67
N LEU A 94 4.17 3.87 2.46
CA LEU A 94 3.20 3.16 3.31
C LEU A 94 2.58 2.03 2.51
N VAL A 95 2.72 0.79 2.96
CA VAL A 95 2.04 -0.37 2.38
C VAL A 95 0.80 -0.69 3.20
N ILE A 96 -0.36 -0.76 2.54
CA ILE A 96 -1.65 -1.13 3.11
C ILE A 96 -2.12 -2.43 2.43
N ASP A 97 -1.97 -3.54 3.13
CA ASP A 97 -2.27 -4.87 2.62
C ASP A 97 -3.73 -5.28 2.92
N GLU A 98 -4.30 -6.12 2.06
CA GLU A 98 -5.61 -6.77 2.21
C GLU A 98 -6.80 -5.81 2.33
N LEU A 99 -6.77 -4.71 1.59
CA LEU A 99 -7.91 -3.80 1.52
C LEU A 99 -9.10 -4.52 0.87
N GLY A 100 -10.19 -4.72 1.61
CA GLY A 100 -11.45 -5.28 1.06
C GLY A 100 -11.78 -6.72 1.46
N TYR A 101 -10.97 -7.39 2.29
CA TYR A 101 -11.28 -8.73 2.80
C TYR A 101 -12.44 -8.75 3.82
N LEU A 102 -12.60 -7.67 4.60
CA LEU A 102 -13.70 -7.50 5.56
C LEU A 102 -14.50 -6.22 5.23
N PRO A 103 -15.82 -6.18 5.47
CA PRO A 103 -16.56 -4.92 5.46
C PRO A 103 -15.92 -4.02 6.50
N LEU A 104 -15.21 -2.99 6.05
CA LEU A 104 -14.64 -1.98 6.93
C LEU A 104 -15.82 -1.24 7.58
N PRO A 105 -15.88 -1.16 8.93
CA PRO A 105 -16.79 -0.25 9.60
C PRO A 105 -16.65 1.17 9.04
N ALA A 106 -17.71 1.98 9.08
CA ALA A 106 -17.69 3.34 8.51
C ALA A 106 -16.54 4.20 9.07
N GLU A 107 -16.21 3.98 10.35
CA GLU A 107 -15.11 4.61 11.07
C GLU A 107 -13.75 4.20 10.49
N ALA A 108 -13.60 2.92 10.12
CA ALA A 108 -12.38 2.38 9.52
C ALA A 108 -12.16 2.93 8.10
N ALA A 109 -13.23 3.05 7.31
CA ALA A 109 -13.19 3.67 5.99
C ALA A 109 -12.79 5.15 6.08
N SER A 110 -13.36 5.89 7.05
CA SER A 110 -13.00 7.28 7.33
C SER A 110 -11.53 7.44 7.73
N ALA A 111 -11.02 6.53 8.56
CA ALA A 111 -9.62 6.51 8.96
C ALA A 111 -8.66 6.30 7.78
N LEU A 112 -8.95 5.33 6.92
CA LEU A 112 -8.21 5.07 5.68
C LEU A 112 -8.22 6.30 4.76
N PHE A 113 -9.37 6.94 4.59
CA PHE A 113 -9.49 8.16 3.80
C PHE A 113 -8.62 9.29 4.35
N GLN A 114 -8.57 9.48 5.67
CA GLN A 114 -7.71 10.49 6.28
C GLN A 114 -6.22 10.20 6.06
N VAL A 115 -5.80 8.93 6.20
CA VAL A 115 -4.41 8.53 5.92
C VAL A 115 -4.05 8.80 4.46
N VAL A 116 -4.89 8.41 3.52
CA VAL A 116 -4.66 8.65 2.08
C VAL A 116 -4.60 10.15 1.79
N SER A 117 -5.53 10.93 2.34
CA SER A 117 -5.60 12.39 2.13
C SER A 117 -4.36 13.11 2.65
N GLN A 118 -3.80 12.70 3.80
CA GLN A 118 -2.58 13.32 4.34
C GLN A 118 -1.33 13.03 3.50
N ARG A 119 -1.33 11.90 2.79
CA ARG A 119 -0.20 11.42 1.98
C ARG A 119 -0.29 11.85 0.51
N TYR A 120 -1.47 12.24 0.05
CA TYR A 120 -1.72 12.66 -1.33
C TYR A 120 -0.71 13.72 -1.80
N LEU A 121 -0.06 13.47 -2.93
CA LEU A 121 0.99 14.28 -3.56
C LEU A 121 2.22 14.58 -2.67
N LYS A 122 2.41 13.85 -1.56
CA LYS A 122 3.56 14.04 -0.66
C LYS A 122 4.42 12.80 -0.54
N THR A 123 3.77 11.63 -0.47
CA THR A 123 4.43 10.34 -0.22
C THR A 123 3.60 9.22 -0.83
N SER A 124 4.23 8.10 -1.17
CA SER A 124 3.56 7.02 -1.88
C SER A 124 2.87 6.02 -0.96
N ILE A 125 1.83 5.39 -1.50
CA ILE A 125 1.10 4.29 -0.89
C ILE A 125 1.11 3.11 -1.86
N VAL A 126 1.45 1.92 -1.36
CA VAL A 126 1.18 0.65 -2.06
C VAL A 126 -0.03 0.01 -1.39
N ILE A 127 -1.06 -0.31 -2.16
CA ILE A 127 -2.28 -0.96 -1.65
C ILE A 127 -2.46 -2.30 -2.33
N THR A 128 -2.81 -3.34 -1.57
CA THR A 128 -3.27 -4.61 -2.16
C THR A 128 -4.76 -4.80 -1.91
N THR A 129 -5.49 -5.30 -2.90
CA THR A 129 -6.92 -5.61 -2.76
C THR A 129 -7.32 -6.84 -3.56
N ASN A 130 -8.25 -7.61 -3.00
CA ASN A 130 -8.88 -8.76 -3.65
C ASN A 130 -10.27 -8.43 -4.23
N ARG A 131 -10.81 -7.24 -3.98
CA ARG A 131 -12.09 -6.81 -4.55
C ARG A 131 -11.86 -6.29 -5.95
N GLY A 132 -12.29 -7.08 -6.94
CA GLY A 132 -12.21 -6.69 -8.34
C GLY A 132 -13.10 -5.49 -8.63
N VAL A 133 -12.55 -4.48 -9.31
CA VAL A 133 -13.34 -3.78 -10.33
C VAL A 133 -13.62 -4.85 -11.39
N GLY A 134 -14.90 -5.11 -11.69
CA GLY A 134 -15.34 -6.30 -12.45
C GLY A 134 -14.43 -6.64 -13.63
N LYS A 135 -13.93 -7.88 -13.65
CA LYS A 135 -12.92 -8.46 -14.56
C LYS A 135 -11.58 -7.72 -14.56
N ALA A 136 -10.57 -8.22 -13.84
CA ALA A 136 -9.24 -7.60 -13.88
C ALA A 136 -8.09 -8.62 -13.81
N HIS A 137 -7.28 -8.57 -14.86
CA HIS A 137 -5.84 -8.83 -14.85
C HIS A 137 -5.16 -7.97 -13.75
N MET A 138 -3.96 -8.34 -13.32
CA MET A 138 -3.22 -7.59 -12.31
C MET A 138 -2.81 -6.21 -12.84
N PHE A 139 -3.66 -5.20 -12.67
CA PHE A 139 -3.38 -3.82 -13.09
C PHE A 139 -2.77 -3.04 -11.93
N ALA A 140 -1.49 -2.67 -12.04
CA ALA A 140 -0.91 -1.60 -11.24
C ALA A 140 -1.42 -0.26 -11.78
N ARG A 141 -2.44 0.33 -11.16
CA ARG A 141 -2.84 1.72 -11.47
C ARG A 141 -1.93 2.67 -10.70
N ILE A 142 -1.18 3.45 -11.45
CA ILE A 142 -0.55 4.69 -11.00
C ILE A 142 -1.66 5.73 -10.89
N CYS A 143 -2.04 6.08 -9.66
CA CYS A 143 -2.88 7.26 -9.44
C CYS A 143 -1.97 8.47 -9.39
N ALA A 144 -2.03 9.31 -10.43
CA ALA A 144 -1.47 10.66 -10.46
C ALA A 144 -2.42 11.65 -9.75
#